data_AF-A0A939UH32-F1
#
_entry.id   AF-A0A939UH32-F1
#
_cell.length_a   1.000
_cell.length_b   1.000
_cell.length_c   1.000
_cell.angle_alpha   90.00
_cell.angle_beta   90.00
_cell.angle_gamma   90.00
#
_symmetry.space_group_name_H-M   'P 1'
#
loop_
_entity.id
_entity.type
_entity.pdbx_description
1 polymer ?
#
loop_
_entity_poly.entity_id
_entity_poly.type
_entity_poly.pdbx_seq_one_letter_code
_entity_poly.pdbx_strand_id
1 'polypeptide(L)'
;RALLGMELPTYSLVIADEVQDFAEVTLVLLARLGRKLFCVGDALQMINPCYFRFAYLKRLLFDAETANVATLRANYRSGAKIQEILDGVGELNAETFGTHSFVLSGRAVEDGQTVTATVVKDKGFAEGLAKREQEATLVVPDRAAKERLRRLMPTQEILTVSEIKGLERDAVVLYHLLDTYQEEYATLSRRAISRKTADENSVYRYYFNLFYVGASRARKHLYLVEGQVPPLFEGLVADHFDREDQQEALSRLEQVAGRKLDEEEQRGRLEQFITLGQFANARTAALRLPNATREIRRVDVYAKLADDGDLRAAGVAFWQLGLHADARKCFGLSGDQDLIELMDATTGEGEGKLDVHLLRYLPALDDDDNVVRLLGQVAREDLENLRNQRKAVQAAMRQVKKEKK
;
A
#
# COMPACT_ATOMS: atom_id res chain seq x y z
N ARG A 1 18.09 22.32 10.71
CA ARG A 1 19.51 22.77 10.57
C ARG A 1 20.44 21.66 10.05
N ALA A 2 20.19 20.37 10.30
CA ALA A 2 21.03 19.27 9.77
C ALA A 2 21.02 19.10 8.23
N LEU A 3 19.95 19.53 7.54
CA LEU A 3 19.84 19.51 6.07
C LEU A 3 20.65 20.62 5.35
N LEU A 4 21.40 21.47 6.06
CA LEU A 4 22.02 22.69 5.49
C LEU A 4 23.39 22.46 4.82
N GLY A 5 23.90 21.23 4.77
CA GLY A 5 25.24 20.93 4.24
C GLY A 5 25.32 19.77 3.25
N MET A 6 24.18 19.23 2.81
CA MET A 6 24.14 18.18 1.78
C MET A 6 23.78 18.80 0.44
N GLU A 7 24.58 18.55 -0.61
CA GLU A 7 24.14 18.80 -1.98
C GLU A 7 22.99 17.84 -2.30
N LEU A 8 21.77 18.36 -2.21
CA LEU A 8 20.59 17.58 -2.54
C LEU A 8 20.38 17.58 -4.06
N PRO A 9 20.03 16.43 -4.67
CA PRO A 9 19.66 16.40 -6.07
C PRO A 9 18.47 17.35 -6.30
N THR A 10 18.54 18.12 -7.38
CA THR A 10 17.47 19.03 -7.78
C THR A 10 16.68 18.42 -8.92
N TYR A 11 15.43 18.06 -8.64
CA TYR A 11 14.49 17.50 -9.61
C TYR A 11 13.72 18.62 -10.32
N SER A 12 13.38 18.40 -11.59
CA SER A 12 12.61 19.39 -12.38
C SER A 12 11.16 19.52 -11.90
N LEU A 13 10.58 18.45 -11.38
CA LEU A 13 9.21 18.36 -10.89
C LEU A 13 9.15 17.32 -9.77
N VAL A 14 8.44 17.65 -8.70
CA VAL A 14 8.05 16.71 -7.65
C VAL A 14 6.53 16.58 -7.67
N ILE A 15 6.04 15.35 -7.75
CA ILE A 15 4.62 15.02 -7.66
C ILE A 15 4.39 14.40 -6.28
N ALA A 16 3.57 15.05 -5.47
CA ALA A 16 3.22 14.64 -4.12
C ALA A 16 1.73 14.26 -4.10
N ASP A 17 1.45 12.95 -4.12
CA ASP A 17 0.10 12.43 -3.95
C ASP A 17 -0.24 12.28 -2.45
N GLU A 18 -1.52 12.26 -2.14
CA GLU A 18 -2.06 12.18 -0.76
C GLU A 18 -1.38 13.18 0.20
N VAL A 19 -1.21 14.43 -0.26
CA VAL A 19 -0.38 15.45 0.41
C VAL A 19 -0.78 15.72 1.86
N GLN A 20 -2.04 15.45 2.21
CA GLN A 20 -2.58 15.58 3.56
C GLN A 20 -1.97 14.59 4.58
N ASP A 21 -1.32 13.51 4.12
CA ASP A 21 -0.62 12.58 4.99
C ASP A 21 0.82 13.02 5.32
N PHE A 22 1.36 14.02 4.63
CA PHE A 22 2.70 14.52 4.91
C PHE A 22 2.72 15.47 6.09
N ALA A 23 3.70 15.27 6.99
CA ALA A 23 4.06 16.26 7.97
C ALA A 23 4.64 17.52 7.30
N GLU A 24 4.50 18.69 7.96
CA GLU A 24 4.99 19.98 7.43
C GLU A 24 6.48 19.93 7.04
N VAL A 25 7.32 19.21 7.81
CA VAL A 25 8.75 19.05 7.52
C VAL A 25 9.01 18.30 6.20
N THR A 26 8.18 17.31 5.88
CA THR A 26 8.29 16.54 4.63
C THR A 26 7.94 17.42 3.44
N LEU A 27 6.88 18.24 3.56
CA LEU A 27 6.52 19.20 2.51
C LEU A 27 7.66 20.18 2.21
N VAL A 28 8.33 20.71 3.25
CA VAL A 28 9.50 21.59 3.08
C VAL A 28 10.65 20.87 2.37
N LEU A 29 10.89 19.59 2.68
CA LEU A 29 11.90 18.80 1.98
C LEU A 29 11.55 18.63 0.50
N LEU A 30 10.31 18.23 0.19
CA LEU A 30 9.84 18.05 -1.19
C LEU A 30 9.95 19.35 -2.00
N ALA A 31 9.59 20.49 -1.41
CA ALA A 31 9.73 21.81 -2.02
C ALA A 31 11.19 22.21 -2.27
N ARG A 32 12.16 21.70 -1.49
CA ARG A 32 13.59 21.92 -1.73
C ARG A 32 14.19 21.00 -2.78
N LEU A 33 13.66 19.78 -2.88
CA LEU A 33 14.12 18.79 -3.86
C LEU A 33 13.63 19.14 -5.28
N GLY A 34 12.47 19.80 -5.41
CA GLY A 34 11.86 20.12 -6.71
C GLY A 34 11.96 21.59 -7.10
N ARG A 35 12.19 21.86 -8.40
CA ARG A 35 11.96 23.19 -8.99
C ARG A 35 10.48 23.55 -9.07
N LYS A 36 9.62 22.53 -9.22
CA LYS A 36 8.16 22.64 -9.24
C LYS A 36 7.58 21.57 -8.32
N LEU A 37 6.48 21.91 -7.66
CA LEU A 37 5.76 21.00 -6.77
C LEU A 37 4.31 20.90 -7.24
N PHE A 38 3.84 19.68 -7.50
CA PHE A 38 2.46 19.37 -7.84
C PHE A 38 1.87 18.50 -6.74
N CYS A 39 0.89 19.02 -6.02
CA CYS A 39 0.28 18.34 -4.88
C CYS A 39 -1.15 17.90 -5.21
N VAL A 40 -1.47 16.66 -4.85
CA VAL A 40 -2.82 16.08 -4.93
C VAL A 40 -3.23 15.64 -3.52
N GLY A 41 -4.49 15.82 -3.15
CA GLY A 41 -4.98 15.36 -1.85
C GLY A 41 -6.42 15.74 -1.55
N ASP A 42 -6.96 15.13 -0.49
CA ASP A 42 -8.33 15.31 0.02
C ASP A 42 -8.32 15.54 1.53
N ALA A 43 -8.87 16.67 1.97
CA ALA A 43 -8.94 17.06 3.37
C ALA A 43 -9.74 16.09 4.25
N LEU A 44 -10.81 15.50 3.69
CA LEU A 44 -11.68 14.57 4.41
C LEU A 44 -11.02 13.20 4.58
N GLN A 45 -9.92 12.93 3.86
CA GLN A 45 -9.13 11.71 4.00
C GLN A 45 -7.96 11.85 4.99
N MET A 46 -7.92 12.94 5.75
CA MET A 46 -6.90 13.14 6.79
C MET A 46 -7.25 12.31 8.04
N ILE A 47 -6.70 11.09 8.09
CA ILE A 47 -6.82 10.17 9.24
C ILE A 47 -5.50 10.00 9.99
N ASN A 48 -4.39 10.48 9.44
CA ASN A 48 -3.11 10.47 10.14
C ASN A 48 -2.95 11.77 10.94
N PRO A 49 -2.46 11.70 12.20
CA PRO A 49 -2.27 12.87 13.06
C PRO A 49 -1.02 13.66 12.67
N CYS A 50 -0.92 14.07 11.40
CA CYS A 50 0.22 14.80 10.84
C CYS A 50 0.12 16.31 11.04
N TYR A 51 -0.94 16.80 11.72
CA TYR A 51 -1.26 18.23 11.88
C TYR A 51 -1.19 19.01 10.57
N PHE A 52 -1.57 18.34 9.47
CA PHE A 52 -1.53 18.94 8.14
C PHE A 52 -2.50 20.12 8.05
N ARG A 53 -2.02 21.22 7.47
CA ARG A 53 -2.82 22.43 7.24
C ARG A 53 -2.66 22.90 5.82
N PHE A 54 -3.76 22.96 5.07
CA PHE A 54 -3.75 23.50 3.71
C PHE A 54 -3.25 24.96 3.65
N ALA A 55 -3.48 25.76 4.69
CA ALA A 55 -2.93 27.11 4.77
C ALA A 55 -1.39 27.12 4.78
N TYR A 56 -0.77 26.13 5.43
CA TYR A 56 0.67 25.96 5.42
C TYR A 56 1.17 25.50 4.04
N LEU A 57 0.53 24.49 3.45
CA LEU A 57 0.86 24.04 2.09
C LEU A 57 0.75 25.18 1.08
N LYS A 58 -0.33 25.97 1.15
CA LYS A 58 -0.50 27.20 0.37
C LYS A 58 0.68 28.12 0.55
N ARG A 59 1.04 28.49 1.79
CA ARG A 59 2.18 29.39 2.04
C ARG A 59 3.47 28.86 1.41
N LEU A 60 3.74 27.56 1.54
CA LEU A 60 4.91 26.91 0.95
C LEU A 60 4.92 26.99 -0.59
N LEU A 61 3.75 26.89 -1.23
CA LEU A 61 3.58 26.99 -2.68
C LEU A 61 3.54 28.45 -3.19
N PHE A 62 2.98 29.38 -2.41
CA PHE A 62 2.80 30.78 -2.81
C PHE A 62 4.07 31.63 -2.70
N ASP A 63 5.07 31.22 -1.90
CA ASP A 63 6.41 31.79 -1.97
C ASP A 63 7.10 31.53 -3.34
N ALA A 64 6.55 30.63 -4.17
CA ALA A 64 7.04 30.26 -5.50
C ALA A 64 6.09 30.75 -6.62
N GLU A 65 5.87 32.07 -6.74
CA GLU A 65 5.31 32.87 -7.85
C GLU A 65 4.07 32.44 -8.67
N THR A 66 3.56 31.20 -8.68
CA THR A 66 2.29 30.82 -9.35
C THR A 66 1.72 29.50 -8.82
N ALA A 67 0.83 29.56 -7.82
CA ALA A 67 0.08 28.38 -7.39
C ALA A 67 -1.35 28.41 -7.98
N ASN A 68 -1.60 27.55 -8.97
CA ASN A 68 -2.94 27.28 -9.48
C ASN A 68 -3.55 26.11 -8.69
N VAL A 69 -4.72 26.30 -8.11
CA VAL A 69 -5.48 25.23 -7.46
C VAL A 69 -6.58 24.79 -8.41
N ALA A 70 -6.54 23.52 -8.84
CA ALA A 70 -7.61 22.89 -9.59
C ALA A 70 -8.39 21.93 -8.68
N THR A 71 -9.67 21.76 -8.96
CA THR A 71 -10.55 20.87 -8.20
C THR A 71 -11.22 19.88 -9.14
N LEU A 72 -11.05 18.58 -8.86
CA LEU A 72 -11.74 17.52 -9.56
C LEU A 72 -13.05 17.24 -8.82
N ARG A 73 -14.19 17.41 -9.52
CA ARG A 73 -15.52 17.21 -8.93
C ARG A 73 -16.21 15.94 -9.38
N ALA A 74 -15.84 15.39 -10.54
CA ALA A 74 -16.46 14.17 -11.05
C ALA A 74 -15.88 12.94 -10.34
N ASN A 75 -16.76 12.14 -9.71
CA ASN A 75 -16.41 10.86 -9.10
C ASN A 75 -16.84 9.72 -10.04
N TYR A 76 -15.85 8.99 -10.56
CA TYR A 76 -16.04 7.81 -11.40
C TYR A 76 -15.75 6.50 -10.66
N ARG A 77 -15.34 6.59 -9.39
CA ARG A 77 -14.86 5.47 -8.57
C ARG A 77 -16.00 4.73 -7.89
N SER A 78 -16.92 5.50 -7.31
CA SER A 78 -18.04 4.99 -6.52
C SER A 78 -19.35 5.38 -7.18
N GLY A 79 -20.36 4.51 -7.05
CA GLY A 79 -21.69 4.83 -7.54
C GLY A 79 -22.37 5.97 -6.78
N ALA A 80 -23.43 6.52 -7.39
CA ALA A 80 -24.16 7.69 -6.89
C ALA A 80 -24.58 7.58 -5.41
N LYS A 81 -25.13 6.43 -4.99
CA LYS A 81 -25.58 6.22 -3.60
C LYS A 81 -24.44 6.32 -2.58
N ILE A 82 -23.25 5.80 -2.90
CA ILE A 82 -22.09 5.91 -2.00
C ILE A 82 -21.59 7.36 -1.97
N GLN A 83 -21.60 8.05 -3.12
CA GLN A 83 -21.22 9.46 -3.18
C GLN A 83 -22.16 10.35 -2.34
N GLU A 84 -23.48 10.12 -2.41
CA GLU A 84 -24.46 10.83 -1.58
C GLU A 84 -24.18 10.67 -0.07
N ILE A 85 -23.79 9.46 0.36
CA ILE A 85 -23.37 9.21 1.75
C ILE A 85 -22.12 10.03 2.08
N LEU A 86 -21.11 10.05 1.21
CA LEU A 86 -19.88 10.79 1.43
C LEU A 86 -20.13 12.30 1.49
N ASP A 87 -20.99 12.82 0.62
CA ASP A 87 -21.41 14.22 0.63
C ASP A 87 -22.16 14.56 1.93
N GLY A 88 -23.10 13.71 2.36
CA GLY A 88 -23.80 13.86 3.63
C GLY A 88 -22.86 13.85 4.85
N VAL A 89 -21.80 13.03 4.83
CA VAL A 89 -20.78 13.04 5.89
C VAL A 89 -19.99 14.35 5.86
N GLY A 90 -19.68 14.85 4.66
CA GLY A 90 -19.04 16.15 4.46
C GLY A 90 -19.89 17.31 4.99
N GLU A 91 -21.20 17.28 4.72
CA GLU A 91 -22.17 18.26 5.22
C GLU A 91 -22.26 18.21 6.74
N LEU A 92 -22.42 17.02 7.33
CA LEU A 92 -22.45 16.83 8.78
C LEU A 92 -21.16 17.33 9.45
N ASN A 93 -20.00 17.09 8.83
CA ASN A 93 -18.71 17.61 9.29
C ASN A 93 -18.69 19.15 9.22
N ALA A 94 -19.16 19.74 8.13
CA ALA A 94 -19.21 21.18 7.93
C ALA A 94 -20.20 21.88 8.88
N GLU A 95 -21.33 21.26 9.21
CA GLU A 95 -22.28 21.77 10.19
C GLU A 95 -21.69 21.75 11.61
N THR A 96 -20.99 20.67 11.94
CA THR A 96 -20.38 20.45 13.26
C THR A 96 -19.19 21.39 13.51
N PHE A 97 -18.30 21.52 12.53
CA PHE A 97 -17.02 22.21 12.71
C PHE A 97 -16.86 23.48 11.86
N GLY A 98 -17.77 23.79 10.95
CA GLY A 98 -17.59 24.83 9.93
C GLY A 98 -16.81 24.34 8.71
N THR A 99 -17.05 25.01 7.58
CA THR A 99 -16.51 24.67 6.27
C THR A 99 -15.00 24.91 6.20
N HIS A 100 -14.23 23.88 5.83
CA HIS A 100 -12.88 24.09 5.30
C HIS A 100 -12.98 24.71 3.91
N SER A 101 -12.04 25.56 3.51
CA SER A 101 -11.97 26.08 2.12
C SER A 101 -11.77 24.98 1.05
N PHE A 102 -11.81 23.71 1.43
CA PHE A 102 -11.48 22.51 0.67
C PHE A 102 -12.45 21.34 0.91
N VAL A 103 -13.63 21.56 1.51
CA VAL A 103 -14.67 20.52 1.48
C VAL A 103 -15.13 20.38 0.03
N LEU A 104 -14.78 19.25 -0.58
CA LEU A 104 -15.12 18.94 -1.95
C LEU A 104 -16.50 18.31 -1.98
N SER A 105 -17.43 18.89 -2.74
CA SER A 105 -18.64 18.18 -3.16
C SER A 105 -18.32 17.45 -4.47
N GLY A 106 -18.45 16.13 -4.42
CA GLY A 106 -18.32 15.29 -5.59
C GLY A 106 -19.62 15.28 -6.40
N ARG A 107 -19.55 14.87 -7.66
CA ARG A 107 -20.70 14.46 -8.46
C ARG A 107 -20.38 13.11 -9.04
N ALA A 108 -21.13 12.10 -8.64
CA ALA A 108 -21.01 10.78 -9.24
C ALA A 108 -21.37 10.85 -10.72
N VAL A 109 -20.65 10.08 -11.52
CA VAL A 109 -20.99 9.84 -12.92
C VAL A 109 -21.60 8.45 -12.98
N GLU A 110 -22.87 8.37 -13.38
CA GLU A 110 -23.60 7.10 -13.45
C GLU A 110 -23.05 6.20 -14.54
N ASP A 111 -22.74 4.94 -14.18
CA ASP A 111 -22.30 3.88 -15.10
C ASP A 111 -23.34 2.73 -15.19
N GLY A 112 -24.59 2.97 -14.77
CA GLY A 112 -25.68 1.98 -14.83
C GLY A 112 -25.54 0.76 -13.91
N GLN A 113 -24.52 0.72 -13.04
CA GLN A 113 -24.28 -0.38 -12.09
C GLN A 113 -25.15 -0.24 -10.82
N THR A 114 -25.70 -1.35 -10.34
CA THR A 114 -26.46 -1.38 -9.08
C THR A 114 -25.53 -1.15 -7.89
N VAL A 115 -25.76 -0.05 -7.18
CA VAL A 115 -24.98 0.35 -6.01
C VAL A 115 -25.89 0.29 -4.79
N THR A 116 -25.43 -0.37 -3.73
CA THR A 116 -26.22 -0.57 -2.50
C THR A 116 -25.48 -0.05 -1.29
N ALA A 117 -26.21 0.57 -0.38
CA ALA A 117 -25.71 0.94 0.93
C ALA A 117 -26.73 0.51 1.98
N THR A 118 -26.33 -0.41 2.85
CA THR A 118 -27.23 -1.06 3.80
C THR A 118 -26.70 -0.90 5.22
N VAL A 119 -27.54 -0.47 6.15
CA VAL A 119 -27.26 -0.50 7.58
C VAL A 119 -27.87 -1.75 8.21
N VAL A 120 -27.08 -2.41 9.05
CA VAL A 120 -27.43 -3.67 9.72
C VAL A 120 -27.13 -3.53 11.21
N LYS A 121 -28.09 -3.89 12.04
CA LYS A 121 -27.86 -3.97 13.49
C LYS A 121 -27.05 -5.21 13.82
N ASP A 122 -25.93 -5.08 14.51
CA ASP A 122 -25.12 -6.24 14.89
C ASP A 122 -25.86 -7.10 15.93
N LYS A 123 -26.19 -8.33 15.52
CA LYS A 123 -26.75 -9.41 16.36
C LYS A 123 -25.94 -10.69 16.18
N GLY A 124 -24.63 -10.55 15.96
CA GLY A 124 -23.71 -11.64 15.67
C GLY A 124 -23.41 -11.76 14.17
N PHE A 125 -23.30 -10.62 13.48
CA PHE A 125 -23.03 -10.54 12.05
C PHE A 125 -21.70 -11.21 11.71
N ALA A 126 -20.65 -10.95 12.49
CA ALA A 126 -19.33 -11.53 12.30
C ALA A 126 -19.34 -13.06 12.42
N GLU A 127 -20.06 -13.63 13.39
CA GLU A 127 -20.24 -15.07 13.54
C GLU A 127 -21.05 -15.66 12.39
N GLY A 128 -22.06 -14.94 11.90
CA GLY A 128 -22.82 -15.32 10.72
C GLY A 128 -21.95 -15.38 9.47
N LEU A 129 -21.11 -14.37 9.26
CA LEU A 129 -20.16 -14.30 8.15
C LEU A 129 -19.15 -15.45 8.21
N ALA A 130 -18.54 -15.68 9.39
CA ALA A 130 -17.59 -16.76 9.61
C ALA A 130 -18.21 -18.15 9.35
N LYS A 131 -19.42 -18.39 9.86
CA LYS A 131 -20.13 -19.67 9.67
C LYS A 131 -20.45 -19.98 8.21
N ARG A 132 -20.64 -18.94 7.38
CA ARG A 132 -20.96 -19.09 5.96
C ARG A 132 -19.70 -19.11 5.08
N GLU A 133 -18.51 -18.93 5.67
CA GLU A 133 -17.24 -18.83 4.95
C GLU A 133 -17.28 -17.80 3.82
N GLN A 134 -18.03 -16.72 4.02
CA GLN A 134 -18.25 -15.68 3.01
C GLN A 134 -17.06 -14.72 2.96
N GLU A 135 -16.56 -14.47 1.76
CA GLU A 135 -15.50 -13.49 1.56
C GLU A 135 -16.06 -12.07 1.51
N ALA A 136 -15.49 -11.20 2.35
CA ALA A 136 -15.84 -9.80 2.47
C ALA A 136 -14.63 -9.04 2.99
N THR A 137 -14.55 -7.76 2.64
CA THR A 137 -13.54 -6.85 3.22
C THR A 137 -14.15 -6.17 4.42
N LEU A 138 -13.66 -6.46 5.62
CA LEU A 138 -14.12 -5.80 6.84
C LEU A 138 -13.18 -4.65 7.18
N VAL A 139 -13.76 -3.47 7.42
CA VAL A 139 -13.07 -2.29 7.91
C VAL A 139 -13.46 -2.07 9.35
N VAL A 140 -12.47 -2.04 10.23
CA VAL A 140 -12.66 -1.88 11.67
C VAL A 140 -12.01 -0.58 12.17
N PRO A 141 -12.47 -0.02 13.30
CA PRO A 141 -11.94 1.22 13.87
C PRO A 141 -10.47 1.11 14.28
N ASP A 142 -10.08 -0.02 14.89
CA ASP A 142 -8.77 -0.16 15.51
C ASP A 142 -8.20 -1.58 15.41
N ARG A 143 -6.93 -1.70 15.83
CA ARG A 143 -6.21 -2.97 15.82
C ARG A 143 -6.80 -3.99 16.81
N ALA A 144 -7.37 -3.55 17.93
CA ALA A 144 -7.95 -4.48 18.90
C ALA A 144 -9.19 -5.18 18.33
N ALA A 145 -10.07 -4.44 17.64
CA ALA A 145 -11.20 -4.98 16.89
C ALA A 145 -10.74 -5.95 15.80
N LYS A 146 -9.70 -5.58 15.05
CA LYS A 146 -9.08 -6.44 14.04
C LYS A 146 -8.63 -7.78 14.61
N GLU A 147 -7.89 -7.77 15.72
CA GLU A 147 -7.39 -9.01 16.34
C GLU A 147 -8.53 -9.87 16.93
N ARG A 148 -9.61 -9.26 17.43
CA ARG A 148 -10.81 -10.02 17.86
C ARG A 148 -11.43 -10.78 16.70
N LEU A 149 -11.66 -10.10 15.57
CA LEU A 149 -12.23 -10.73 14.38
C LEU A 149 -11.28 -11.75 13.75
N ARG A 150 -9.97 -11.50 13.73
CA ARG A 150 -8.98 -12.47 13.21
C ARG A 150 -9.00 -13.80 13.95
N ARG A 151 -9.33 -13.82 15.25
CA ARG A 151 -9.49 -15.09 15.99
C ARG A 151 -10.70 -15.88 15.52
N LEU A 152 -11.76 -15.20 15.10
CA LEU A 152 -12.99 -15.80 14.61
C LEU A 152 -12.86 -16.24 13.14
N MET A 153 -12.17 -15.45 12.33
CA MET A 153 -12.04 -15.64 10.88
C MET A 153 -10.60 -15.33 10.42
N PRO A 154 -9.64 -16.24 10.65
CA PRO A 154 -8.20 -15.98 10.49
C PRO A 154 -7.75 -15.63 9.09
N THR A 155 -8.44 -16.18 8.10
CA THR A 155 -8.15 -15.94 6.70
C THR A 155 -8.87 -14.71 6.19
N GLN A 156 -9.86 -14.15 6.89
CA GLN A 156 -10.66 -13.01 6.42
C GLN A 156 -9.82 -11.74 6.27
N GLU A 157 -10.12 -10.97 5.24
CA GLU A 157 -9.48 -9.68 5.07
C GLU A 157 -10.13 -8.64 5.96
N ILE A 158 -9.47 -8.40 7.10
CA ILE A 158 -9.88 -7.44 8.11
C ILE A 158 -8.81 -6.36 8.17
N LEU A 159 -9.19 -5.14 7.84
CA LEU A 159 -8.33 -3.97 7.75
C LEU A 159 -8.81 -2.89 8.71
N THR A 160 -7.89 -2.15 9.32
CA THR A 160 -8.26 -0.88 9.95
C THR A 160 -8.52 0.17 8.87
N VAL A 161 -9.14 1.30 9.24
CA VAL A 161 -9.32 2.41 8.30
C VAL A 161 -8.00 2.89 7.70
N SER A 162 -6.93 2.94 8.50
CA SER A 162 -5.58 3.31 8.03
C SER A 162 -5.02 2.31 7.02
N GLU A 163 -5.32 1.02 7.18
CA GLU A 163 -4.82 -0.04 6.29
C GLU A 163 -5.62 -0.12 4.98
N ILE A 164 -6.93 0.13 5.01
CA ILE A 164 -7.71 0.14 3.77
C ILE A 164 -7.50 1.43 2.96
N LYS A 165 -6.94 2.49 3.55
CA LYS A 165 -6.62 3.71 2.80
C LYS A 165 -5.67 3.38 1.64
N GLY A 166 -6.04 3.83 0.43
CA GLY A 166 -5.34 3.47 -0.82
C GLY A 166 -5.78 2.16 -1.46
N LEU A 167 -6.66 1.39 -0.82
CA LEU A 167 -7.29 0.18 -1.35
C LEU A 167 -8.78 0.43 -1.65
N GLU A 168 -9.29 -0.20 -2.70
CA GLU A 168 -10.69 -0.11 -3.10
C GLU A 168 -11.25 -1.49 -3.34
N ARG A 169 -12.52 -1.70 -2.97
CA ARG A 169 -13.21 -2.98 -3.09
C ARG A 169 -14.62 -2.82 -3.58
N ASP A 170 -15.09 -3.82 -4.31
CA ASP A 170 -16.46 -3.86 -4.80
C ASP A 170 -17.46 -3.90 -3.62
N ALA A 171 -17.16 -4.70 -2.59
CA ALA A 171 -17.93 -4.76 -1.34
C ALA A 171 -17.06 -4.47 -0.11
N VAL A 172 -17.52 -3.56 0.75
CA VAL A 172 -16.89 -3.19 2.02
C VAL A 172 -17.92 -3.25 3.16
N VAL A 173 -17.51 -3.85 4.27
CA VAL A 173 -18.29 -3.90 5.51
C VAL A 173 -17.59 -3.03 6.55
N LEU A 174 -18.18 -1.88 6.89
CA LEU A 174 -17.77 -1.06 8.03
C LEU A 174 -18.34 -1.70 9.30
N TYR A 175 -17.47 -2.22 10.16
CA TYR A 175 -17.87 -2.98 11.34
C TYR A 175 -17.53 -2.20 12.62
N HIS A 176 -18.55 -1.73 13.32
CA HIS A 176 -18.47 -0.92 14.55
C HIS A 176 -17.62 0.33 14.38
N LEU A 177 -17.75 1.02 13.25
CA LEU A 177 -16.92 2.17 12.95
C LEU A 177 -17.44 3.46 13.58
N LEU A 178 -18.74 3.54 13.82
CA LEU A 178 -19.39 4.69 14.45
C LEU A 178 -19.58 4.46 15.96
N ASP A 179 -20.16 3.33 16.35
CA ASP A 179 -20.56 3.09 17.75
C ASP A 179 -19.37 2.95 18.71
N THR A 180 -18.21 2.52 18.20
CA THR A 180 -16.94 2.50 18.94
C THR A 180 -16.58 3.89 19.50
N TYR A 181 -16.94 4.97 18.79
CA TYR A 181 -16.62 6.35 19.18
C TYR A 181 -17.85 7.15 19.65
N GLN A 182 -18.89 6.45 20.14
CA GLN A 182 -20.15 7.08 20.57
C GLN A 182 -19.95 8.12 21.69
N GLU A 183 -18.98 7.92 22.59
CA GLU A 183 -18.72 8.84 23.69
C GLU A 183 -18.10 10.15 23.20
N GLU A 184 -17.23 10.06 22.19
CA GLU A 184 -16.62 11.21 21.53
C GLU A 184 -17.68 12.01 20.78
N TYR A 185 -18.56 11.35 20.03
CA TYR A 185 -19.70 12.01 19.38
C TYR A 185 -20.65 12.66 20.40
N ALA A 186 -20.99 11.97 21.49
CA ALA A 186 -21.84 12.52 22.54
C ALA A 186 -21.17 13.70 23.27
N THR A 187 -19.85 13.69 23.39
CA THR A 187 -19.08 14.81 23.95
C THR A 187 -19.10 16.02 23.03
N LEU A 188 -19.00 15.81 21.71
CA LEU A 188 -19.15 16.88 20.72
C LEU A 188 -20.52 17.54 20.79
N SER A 189 -21.60 16.75 20.82
CA SER A 189 -22.97 17.29 20.86
C SER A 189 -23.25 18.11 22.13
N ARG A 190 -22.53 17.86 23.23
CA ARG A 190 -22.67 18.59 24.50
C ARG A 190 -21.80 19.84 24.58
N ARG A 191 -20.68 19.89 23.86
CA ARG A 191 -19.75 21.04 23.89
C ARG A 191 -20.19 22.07 22.85
N ALA A 192 -20.35 23.32 23.28
CA ALA A 192 -20.49 24.44 22.34
C ALA A 192 -19.14 24.67 21.63
N ILE A 193 -18.95 24.03 20.48
CA ILE A 193 -17.75 24.21 19.68
C ILE A 193 -17.77 25.63 19.11
N SER A 194 -16.77 26.44 19.46
CA SER A 194 -16.53 27.70 18.77
C SER A 194 -16.10 27.41 17.34
N ARG A 195 -16.95 27.75 16.36
CA ARG A 195 -16.64 27.59 14.92
C ARG A 195 -15.38 28.35 14.48
N LYS A 196 -14.90 29.32 15.28
CA LYS A 196 -13.69 30.11 14.99
C LYS A 196 -12.37 29.39 15.32
N THR A 197 -12.40 28.37 16.19
CA THR A 197 -11.22 27.57 16.58
C THR A 197 -11.32 26.14 16.06
N ALA A 198 -12.06 25.91 14.98
CA ALA A 198 -12.36 24.58 14.45
C ALA A 198 -11.14 23.78 13.97
N ASP A 199 -10.03 24.44 13.68
CA ASP A 199 -8.74 23.81 13.40
C ASP A 199 -8.10 23.18 14.66
N GLU A 200 -8.43 23.69 15.85
CA GLU A 200 -7.96 23.18 17.16
C GLU A 200 -8.75 21.93 17.61
N ASN A 201 -9.90 21.64 16.99
CA ASN A 201 -10.70 20.42 17.24
C ASN A 201 -10.43 19.30 16.21
N SER A 202 -9.22 19.26 15.64
CA SER A 202 -8.78 18.25 14.67
C SER A 202 -8.97 16.81 15.16
N VAL A 203 -8.85 16.59 16.48
CA VAL A 203 -9.08 15.28 17.13
C VAL A 203 -10.48 14.76 16.89
N TYR A 204 -11.49 15.62 16.86
CA TYR A 204 -12.86 15.18 16.69
C TYR A 204 -13.24 15.02 15.21
N ARG A 205 -12.67 15.84 14.33
CA ARG A 205 -12.79 15.66 12.87
C ARG A 205 -12.22 14.32 12.43
N TYR A 206 -11.17 13.84 13.08
CA TYR A 206 -10.60 12.52 12.83
C TYR A 206 -11.66 11.40 12.88
N TYR A 207 -12.58 11.39 13.85
CA TYR A 207 -13.61 10.35 13.94
C TYR A 207 -14.58 10.36 12.75
N PHE A 208 -14.96 11.54 12.25
CA PHE A 208 -15.75 11.64 11.01
C PHE A 208 -14.97 11.17 9.79
N ASN A 209 -13.69 11.54 9.71
CA ASN A 209 -12.81 11.15 8.62
C ASN A 209 -12.60 9.63 8.59
N LEU A 210 -12.64 8.95 9.74
CA LEU A 210 -12.59 7.49 9.77
C LEU A 210 -13.75 6.87 8.98
N PHE A 211 -14.97 7.34 9.23
CA PHE A 211 -16.15 6.88 8.50
C PHE A 211 -16.09 7.26 7.02
N TYR A 212 -15.74 8.51 6.70
CA TYR A 212 -15.58 8.97 5.33
C TYR A 212 -14.55 8.13 4.55
N VAL A 213 -13.35 7.93 5.13
CA VAL A 213 -12.31 7.12 4.49
C VAL A 213 -12.79 5.70 4.32
N GLY A 214 -13.36 5.06 5.34
CA GLY A 214 -13.88 3.69 5.24
C GLY A 214 -14.93 3.54 4.15
N ALA A 215 -15.95 4.40 4.13
CA ALA A 215 -17.02 4.37 3.14
C ALA A 215 -16.50 4.61 1.71
N SER A 216 -15.53 5.51 1.53
CA SER A 216 -14.94 5.84 0.23
C SER A 216 -14.14 4.70 -0.41
N ARG A 217 -13.89 3.59 0.32
CA ARG A 217 -13.24 2.40 -0.24
C ARG A 217 -14.20 1.45 -0.93
N ALA A 218 -15.51 1.63 -0.75
CA ALA A 218 -16.53 0.86 -1.44
C ALA A 218 -16.79 1.41 -2.84
N ARG A 219 -16.80 0.51 -3.83
CA ARG A 219 -17.15 0.85 -5.21
C ARG A 219 -18.65 0.62 -5.50
N LYS A 220 -19.21 -0.51 -5.03
CA LYS A 220 -20.58 -0.94 -5.35
C LYS A 220 -21.45 -1.21 -4.12
N HIS A 221 -20.93 -1.93 -3.13
CA HIS A 221 -21.69 -2.40 -1.98
C HIS A 221 -21.06 -1.93 -0.68
N LEU A 222 -21.80 -1.11 0.06
CA LEU A 222 -21.39 -0.63 1.37
C LEU A 222 -22.33 -1.21 2.43
N TYR A 223 -21.76 -1.85 3.44
CA TYR A 223 -22.50 -2.33 4.60
C TYR A 223 -22.01 -1.58 5.84
N LEU A 224 -22.94 -1.03 6.60
CA LEU A 224 -22.69 -0.41 7.89
C LEU A 224 -23.25 -1.32 8.99
N VAL A 225 -22.36 -2.04 9.68
CA VAL A 225 -22.73 -2.97 10.73
C VAL A 225 -22.40 -2.34 12.08
N GLU A 226 -23.43 -1.96 12.82
CA GLU A 226 -23.31 -1.21 14.08
C GLU A 226 -24.19 -1.84 15.14
N GLY A 227 -23.74 -1.86 16.40
CA GLY A 227 -24.60 -2.23 17.53
C GLY A 227 -25.67 -1.16 17.77
N GLN A 228 -25.25 0.11 17.71
CA GLN A 228 -26.13 1.27 17.76
C GLN A 228 -25.54 2.45 16.99
N VAL A 229 -26.28 2.99 16.02
CA VAL A 229 -25.87 4.22 15.34
C VAL A 229 -25.89 5.40 16.33
N PRO A 230 -24.81 6.18 16.47
CA PRO A 230 -24.79 7.36 17.33
C PRO A 230 -25.83 8.40 16.87
N PRO A 231 -26.48 9.14 17.79
CA PRO A 231 -27.52 10.12 17.45
C PRO A 231 -27.11 11.15 16.39
N LEU A 232 -25.83 11.51 16.36
CA LEU A 232 -25.27 12.46 15.40
C LEU A 232 -25.33 11.96 13.94
N PHE A 233 -25.34 10.64 13.73
CA PHE A 233 -25.38 10.01 12.41
C PHE A 233 -26.76 9.42 12.07
N GLU A 234 -27.74 9.50 12.97
CA GLU A 234 -29.08 8.90 12.75
C GLU A 234 -29.78 9.47 11.51
N GLY A 235 -29.72 10.80 11.31
CA GLY A 235 -30.30 11.45 10.12
C GLY A 235 -29.64 10.95 8.85
N LEU A 236 -28.31 11.03 8.78
CA LEU A 236 -27.53 10.55 7.63
C LEU A 236 -27.82 9.08 7.29
N VAL A 237 -27.87 8.22 8.31
CA VAL A 237 -28.16 6.80 8.11
C VAL A 237 -29.61 6.59 7.65
N ALA A 238 -30.57 7.32 8.22
CA ALA A 238 -31.98 7.20 7.82
C ALA A 238 -32.23 7.67 6.39
N ASP A 239 -31.51 8.70 5.94
CA ASP A 239 -31.72 9.32 4.63
C ASP A 239 -31.02 8.55 3.49
N HIS A 240 -29.88 7.91 3.76
CA HIS A 240 -29.02 7.35 2.70
C HIS A 240 -28.79 5.83 2.75
N PHE A 241 -29.11 5.14 3.86
CA PHE A 241 -28.92 3.68 3.97
C PHE A 241 -30.25 2.93 3.98
N ASP A 242 -30.28 1.83 3.22
CA ASP A 242 -31.37 0.86 3.32
C ASP A 242 -31.23 0.08 4.62
N ARG A 243 -32.34 -0.29 5.26
CA ARG A 243 -32.33 -1.10 6.49
C ARG A 243 -32.64 -2.55 6.15
N GLU A 244 -31.75 -3.44 6.57
CA GLU A 244 -31.94 -4.90 6.44
C GLU A 244 -31.69 -5.59 7.77
N ASP A 245 -32.32 -6.74 7.96
CA ASP A 245 -31.91 -7.63 9.01
C ASP A 245 -30.59 -8.34 8.68
N GLN A 246 -30.00 -8.97 9.69
CA GLN A 246 -28.73 -9.65 9.55
C GLN A 246 -28.75 -10.80 8.54
N GLN A 247 -29.85 -11.57 8.47
CA GLN A 247 -29.93 -12.73 7.57
C GLN A 247 -30.07 -12.29 6.12
N GLU A 248 -30.86 -11.25 5.87
CA GLU A 248 -31.02 -10.61 4.57
C GLU A 248 -29.69 -10.05 4.08
N ALA A 249 -29.00 -9.27 4.92
CA ALA A 249 -27.73 -8.65 4.57
C ALA A 249 -26.64 -9.70 4.26
N LEU A 250 -26.51 -10.76 5.07
CA LEU A 250 -25.56 -11.85 4.82
C LEU A 250 -25.89 -12.62 3.54
N SER A 251 -27.18 -12.82 3.25
CA SER A 251 -27.60 -13.51 2.03
C SER A 251 -27.33 -12.67 0.79
N ARG A 252 -27.55 -11.35 0.86
CA ARG A 252 -27.21 -10.42 -0.21
C ARG A 252 -25.71 -10.36 -0.42
N LEU A 253 -24.93 -10.23 0.66
CA LEU A 253 -23.46 -10.19 0.60
C LEU A 253 -22.90 -11.44 -0.09
N GLU A 254 -23.48 -12.62 0.16
CA GLU A 254 -23.13 -13.87 -0.56
C GLU A 254 -23.33 -13.75 -2.08
N GLN A 255 -24.41 -13.10 -2.50
CA GLN A 255 -24.75 -12.96 -3.91
C GLN A 255 -23.84 -11.97 -4.62
N VAL A 256 -23.43 -10.88 -3.96
CA VAL A 256 -22.61 -9.83 -4.57
C VAL A 256 -21.10 -10.07 -4.43
N ALA A 257 -20.63 -10.59 -3.29
CA ALA A 257 -19.21 -10.86 -3.07
C ALA A 257 -18.80 -12.28 -3.53
N GLY A 258 -19.78 -13.17 -3.74
CA GLY A 258 -19.53 -14.57 -4.03
C GLY A 258 -19.02 -15.34 -2.81
N ARG A 259 -18.76 -16.65 -2.99
CA ARG A 259 -18.20 -17.51 -1.94
C ARG A 259 -16.67 -17.53 -1.93
N LYS A 260 -16.04 -17.29 -3.07
CA LYS A 260 -14.59 -17.34 -3.23
C LYS A 260 -14.15 -16.47 -4.40
N LEU A 261 -13.18 -15.60 -4.14
CA LEU A 261 -12.42 -14.81 -5.10
C LEU A 261 -11.59 -15.74 -5.97
N ASP A 262 -11.46 -15.40 -7.24
CA ASP A 262 -10.55 -16.12 -8.12
C ASP A 262 -9.08 -15.88 -7.72
N GLU A 263 -8.19 -16.75 -8.22
CA GLU A 263 -6.78 -16.69 -7.87
C GLU A 263 -6.08 -15.42 -8.40
N GLU A 264 -6.58 -14.83 -9.49
CA GLU A 264 -6.03 -13.62 -10.08
C GLU A 264 -6.32 -12.42 -9.18
N GLU A 265 -7.55 -12.28 -8.69
CA GLU A 265 -7.94 -11.25 -7.75
C GLU A 265 -7.24 -11.43 -6.40
N GLN A 266 -7.13 -12.66 -5.90
CA GLN A 266 -6.36 -12.94 -4.68
C GLN A 266 -4.89 -12.55 -4.82
N ARG A 267 -4.27 -12.83 -5.97
CA ARG A 267 -2.90 -12.40 -6.27
C ARG A 267 -2.81 -10.88 -6.39
N GLY A 268 -3.77 -10.24 -7.08
CA GLY A 268 -3.84 -8.78 -7.19
C GLY A 268 -3.90 -8.10 -5.82
N ARG A 269 -4.71 -8.62 -4.89
CA ARG A 269 -4.79 -8.12 -3.51
C ARG A 269 -3.47 -8.31 -2.75
N LEU A 270 -2.80 -9.45 -2.93
CA LEU A 270 -1.46 -9.67 -2.36
C LEU A 270 -0.45 -8.62 -2.85
N GLU A 271 -0.40 -8.37 -4.16
CA GLU A 271 0.51 -7.36 -4.75
C GLU A 271 0.21 -5.94 -4.25
N GLN A 272 -1.07 -5.60 -4.08
CA GLN A 272 -1.49 -4.33 -3.49
C GLN A 272 -0.94 -4.16 -2.07
N PHE A 273 -1.06 -5.20 -1.22
CA PHE A 273 -0.52 -5.13 0.15
C PHE A 273 1.01 -5.03 0.18
N ILE A 274 1.72 -5.73 -0.70
CA ILE A 274 3.19 -5.62 -0.82
C ILE A 274 3.57 -4.18 -1.23
N THR A 275 2.90 -3.62 -2.23
CA THR A 275 3.16 -2.26 -2.73
C THR A 275 2.93 -1.21 -1.66
N LEU A 276 1.91 -1.39 -0.81
CA LEU A 276 1.63 -0.49 0.31
C LEU A 276 2.50 -0.75 1.55
N GLY A 277 3.43 -1.72 1.51
CA GLY A 277 4.27 -2.10 2.66
C GLY A 277 3.50 -2.77 3.81
N GLN A 278 2.29 -3.26 3.55
CA GLN A 278 1.43 -3.90 4.55
C GLN A 278 1.74 -5.40 4.68
N PHE A 279 2.96 -5.73 5.06
CA PHE A 279 3.46 -7.11 5.02
C PHE A 279 2.67 -8.09 5.91
N ALA A 280 2.11 -7.63 7.03
CA ALA A 280 1.24 -8.47 7.85
C ALA A 280 -0.06 -8.86 7.12
N ASN A 281 -0.65 -7.95 6.34
CA ASN A 281 -1.86 -8.23 5.56
C ASN A 281 -1.52 -9.05 4.32
N ALA A 282 -0.38 -8.78 3.68
CA ALA A 282 0.15 -9.61 2.60
C ALA A 282 0.35 -11.08 3.02
N ARG A 283 0.89 -11.35 4.22
CA ARG A 283 1.00 -12.73 4.74
C ARG A 283 -0.36 -13.40 4.89
N THR A 284 -1.36 -12.70 5.42
CA THR A 284 -2.73 -13.23 5.51
C THR A 284 -3.34 -13.50 4.14
N ALA A 285 -3.14 -12.60 3.17
CA ALA A 285 -3.60 -12.80 1.80
C ALA A 285 -2.90 -14.00 1.12
N ALA A 286 -1.60 -14.16 1.33
CA ALA A 286 -0.81 -15.26 0.79
C ALA A 286 -1.31 -16.64 1.26
N LEU A 287 -1.86 -16.75 2.48
CA LEU A 287 -2.44 -18.01 2.98
C LEU A 287 -3.61 -18.53 2.13
N ARG A 288 -4.26 -17.67 1.34
CA ARG A 288 -5.40 -18.05 0.48
C ARG A 288 -4.96 -18.62 -0.87
N LEU A 289 -3.70 -18.43 -1.26
CA LEU A 289 -3.17 -18.87 -2.54
C LEU A 289 -2.68 -20.33 -2.49
N PRO A 290 -2.75 -21.10 -3.61
CA PRO A 290 -2.27 -22.48 -3.67
C PRO A 290 -0.79 -22.66 -3.25
N ASN A 291 0.05 -21.66 -3.51
CA ASN A 291 1.48 -21.67 -3.19
C ASN A 291 1.82 -20.85 -1.94
N ALA A 292 0.95 -20.88 -0.92
CA ALA A 292 1.04 -20.05 0.27
C ALA A 292 2.44 -19.97 0.90
N THR A 293 3.14 -21.11 1.07
CA THR A 293 4.50 -21.12 1.65
C THR A 293 5.50 -20.30 0.84
N ARG A 294 5.46 -20.41 -0.50
CA ARG A 294 6.35 -19.64 -1.39
C ARG A 294 6.00 -18.16 -1.37
N GLU A 295 4.70 -17.84 -1.39
CA GLU A 295 4.21 -16.47 -1.37
C GLU A 295 4.50 -15.77 -0.03
N ILE A 296 4.39 -16.47 1.10
CA ILE A 296 4.78 -15.95 2.42
C ILE A 296 6.27 -15.64 2.45
N ARG A 297 7.13 -16.54 1.96
CA ARG A 297 8.58 -16.29 1.87
C ARG A 297 8.87 -15.08 0.98
N ARG A 298 8.16 -14.93 -0.14
CA ARG A 298 8.27 -13.74 -1.01
C ARG A 298 7.95 -12.45 -0.25
N VAL A 299 6.86 -12.44 0.52
CA VAL A 299 6.48 -11.31 1.38
C VAL A 299 7.54 -11.02 2.45
N ASP A 300 8.15 -12.05 3.03
CA ASP A 300 9.20 -11.89 4.03
C ASP A 300 10.47 -11.25 3.45
N VAL A 301 10.83 -11.57 2.20
CA VAL A 301 11.94 -10.91 1.50
C VAL A 301 11.63 -9.43 1.29
N TYR A 302 10.41 -9.09 0.85
CA TYR A 302 9.99 -7.69 0.70
C TYR A 302 9.98 -6.93 2.03
N ALA A 303 9.52 -7.57 3.11
CA ALA A 303 9.54 -6.98 4.44
C ALA A 303 10.96 -6.67 4.91
N LYS A 304 11.87 -7.64 4.76
CA LYS A 304 13.28 -7.46 5.10
C LYS A 304 13.95 -6.38 4.26
N LEU A 305 13.64 -6.32 2.96
CA LEU A 305 14.15 -5.26 2.08
C LEU A 305 13.68 -3.87 2.53
N ALA A 306 12.43 -3.73 2.97
CA ALA A 306 11.91 -2.47 3.48
C ALA A 306 12.59 -2.04 4.80
N ASP A 307 12.97 -2.99 5.65
CA ASP A 307 13.63 -2.73 6.92
C ASP A 307 15.13 -2.42 6.76
N ASP A 308 15.86 -3.26 6.02
CA ASP A 308 17.34 -3.20 5.94
C ASP A 308 17.84 -2.37 4.73
N GLY A 309 17.03 -2.22 3.68
CA GLY A 309 17.42 -1.56 2.43
C GLY A 309 18.46 -2.32 1.59
N ASP A 310 18.82 -3.55 1.98
CA ASP A 310 19.83 -4.36 1.27
C ASP A 310 19.24 -5.01 0.01
N LEU A 311 19.32 -4.26 -1.09
CA LEU A 311 18.88 -4.68 -2.42
C LEU A 311 19.58 -5.95 -2.91
N ARG A 312 20.87 -6.13 -2.61
CA ARG A 312 21.62 -7.31 -3.07
C ARG A 312 21.14 -8.57 -2.35
N ALA A 313 21.05 -8.51 -1.02
CA ALA A 313 20.58 -9.65 -0.22
C ALA A 313 19.13 -10.02 -0.59
N ALA A 314 18.26 -9.03 -0.83
CA ALA A 314 16.91 -9.27 -1.29
C ALA A 314 16.89 -9.93 -2.68
N GLY A 315 17.73 -9.47 -3.61
CA GLY A 315 17.86 -10.07 -4.94
C GLY A 315 18.28 -11.54 -4.90
N VAL A 316 19.27 -11.88 -4.07
CA VAL A 316 19.69 -13.27 -3.83
C VAL A 316 18.55 -14.11 -3.26
N ALA A 317 17.83 -13.60 -2.26
CA ALA A 317 16.71 -14.32 -1.66
C ALA A 317 15.55 -14.54 -2.65
N PHE A 318 15.23 -13.55 -3.50
CA PHE A 318 14.24 -13.73 -4.57
C PHE A 318 14.69 -14.78 -5.60
N TRP A 319 15.96 -14.79 -5.96
CA TRP A 319 16.51 -15.79 -6.86
C TRP A 319 16.40 -17.20 -6.27
N GLN A 320 16.78 -17.41 -5.00
CA GLN A 320 16.61 -18.70 -4.31
C GLN A 320 15.15 -19.17 -4.24
N LEU A 321 14.18 -18.26 -4.31
CA LEU A 321 12.74 -18.56 -4.40
C LEU A 321 12.25 -18.80 -5.84
N GLY A 322 13.13 -18.75 -6.83
CA GLY A 322 12.82 -18.86 -8.27
C GLY A 322 12.04 -17.65 -8.81
N LEU A 323 12.16 -16.48 -8.16
CA LEU A 323 11.47 -15.24 -8.52
C LEU A 323 12.43 -14.33 -9.30
N HIS A 324 12.81 -14.77 -10.51
CA HIS A 324 13.86 -14.13 -11.31
C HIS A 324 13.56 -12.67 -11.69
N ALA A 325 12.29 -12.30 -11.90
CA ALA A 325 11.90 -10.93 -12.20
C ALA A 325 12.17 -9.97 -11.02
N ASP A 326 11.78 -10.39 -9.80
CA ASP A 326 12.01 -9.62 -8.57
C ASP A 326 13.51 -9.53 -8.26
N ALA A 327 14.25 -10.64 -8.44
CA ALA A 327 15.69 -10.70 -8.29
C ALA A 327 16.41 -9.73 -9.24
N ARG A 328 16.07 -9.79 -10.54
CA ARG A 328 16.64 -8.89 -11.58
C ARG A 328 16.41 -7.43 -11.24
N LYS A 329 15.20 -7.07 -10.80
CA LYS A 329 14.88 -5.70 -10.38
C LYS A 329 15.79 -5.25 -9.24
N CYS A 330 15.97 -6.09 -8.21
CA CYS A 330 16.83 -5.77 -7.07
C CYS A 330 18.29 -5.60 -7.47
N PHE A 331 18.84 -6.52 -8.29
CA PHE A 331 20.22 -6.42 -8.78
C PHE A 331 20.45 -5.21 -9.70
N GLY A 332 19.46 -4.85 -10.53
CA GLY A 332 19.51 -3.63 -11.33
C GLY A 332 19.58 -2.36 -10.48
N LEU A 333 18.82 -2.32 -9.38
CA LEU A 333 18.84 -1.19 -8.44
C LEU A 333 20.11 -1.15 -7.57
N SER A 334 20.70 -2.30 -7.22
CA SER A 334 21.96 -2.37 -6.49
C SER A 334 23.20 -2.15 -7.36
N GLY A 335 23.05 -2.23 -8.70
CA GLY A 335 24.14 -2.15 -9.66
C GLY A 335 24.92 -3.46 -9.85
N ASP A 336 24.40 -4.60 -9.36
CA ASP A 336 25.04 -5.91 -9.47
C ASP A 336 24.73 -6.59 -10.82
N GLN A 337 25.21 -6.02 -11.93
CA GLN A 337 25.03 -6.60 -13.28
C GLN A 337 25.61 -8.01 -13.40
N ASP A 338 26.75 -8.24 -12.76
CA ASP A 338 27.40 -9.55 -12.61
C ASP A 338 26.44 -10.66 -12.11
N LEU A 339 25.55 -10.33 -11.17
CA LEU A 339 24.57 -11.29 -10.64
C LEU A 339 23.42 -11.53 -11.62
N ILE A 340 23.06 -10.54 -12.44
CA ILE A 340 22.07 -10.69 -13.50
C ILE A 340 22.60 -11.64 -14.58
N GLU A 341 23.85 -11.45 -15.01
CA GLU A 341 24.49 -12.32 -16.00
C GLU A 341 24.61 -13.76 -15.50
N LEU A 342 25.00 -13.94 -14.23
CA LEU A 342 25.06 -15.26 -13.62
C LEU A 342 23.68 -15.93 -13.56
N MET A 343 22.63 -15.18 -13.18
CA MET A 343 21.26 -15.68 -13.15
C MET A 343 20.79 -16.10 -14.55
N ASP A 344 21.01 -15.27 -15.57
CA ASP A 344 20.60 -15.56 -16.96
C ASP A 344 21.32 -16.78 -17.53
N ALA A 345 22.58 -16.97 -17.16
CA ALA A 345 23.34 -18.16 -17.55
C ALA A 345 22.85 -19.44 -16.85
N THR A 346 22.31 -19.35 -15.63
CA THR A 346 21.68 -20.51 -14.96
C THR A 346 20.32 -20.90 -15.54
N THR A 347 19.56 -19.95 -16.08
CA THR A 347 18.25 -20.21 -16.70
C THR A 347 18.34 -20.57 -18.19
N GLY A 348 19.53 -20.47 -18.79
CA GLY A 348 19.76 -20.75 -20.21
C GLY A 348 19.39 -19.60 -21.15
N GLU A 349 19.16 -18.41 -20.61
CA GLU A 349 18.84 -17.18 -21.36
C GLU A 349 20.09 -16.33 -21.69
N GLY A 350 21.26 -16.69 -21.14
CA GLY A 350 22.52 -15.95 -21.33
C GLY A 350 23.38 -16.42 -22.51
N GLU A 351 23.82 -15.48 -23.36
CA GLU A 351 24.81 -15.70 -24.43
C GLU A 351 26.24 -15.25 -24.02
N GLY A 352 26.42 -14.72 -22.81
CA GLY A 352 27.67 -14.11 -22.34
C GLY A 352 28.68 -15.11 -21.75
N LYS A 353 29.98 -14.81 -21.91
CA LYS A 353 31.06 -15.50 -21.18
C LYS A 353 31.11 -14.98 -19.75
N LEU A 354 30.87 -15.87 -18.79
CA LEU A 354 30.99 -15.59 -17.36
C LEU A 354 32.46 -15.38 -16.95
N ASP A 355 32.70 -14.38 -16.11
CA ASP A 355 34.04 -14.03 -15.60
C ASP A 355 34.35 -14.75 -14.27
N VAL A 356 35.63 -15.06 -14.03
CA VAL A 356 36.14 -15.66 -12.79
C VAL A 356 35.85 -14.81 -11.55
N HIS A 357 35.68 -13.48 -11.71
CA HIS A 357 35.29 -12.59 -10.62
C HIS A 357 33.96 -12.93 -9.96
N LEU A 358 33.07 -13.67 -10.65
CA LEU A 358 31.79 -14.13 -10.13
C LEU A 358 31.92 -15.13 -8.96
N LEU A 359 33.08 -15.77 -8.80
CA LEU A 359 33.35 -16.68 -7.68
C LEU A 359 33.19 -16.01 -6.30
N ARG A 360 33.29 -14.68 -6.23
CA ARG A 360 33.07 -13.93 -4.97
C ARG A 360 31.66 -14.09 -4.39
N TYR A 361 30.69 -14.46 -5.22
CA TYR A 361 29.29 -14.63 -4.82
C TYR A 361 28.95 -16.06 -4.38
N LEU A 362 29.88 -17.01 -4.55
CA LEU A 362 29.67 -18.41 -4.18
C LEU A 362 29.23 -18.61 -2.71
N PRO A 363 29.78 -17.90 -1.70
CA PRO A 363 29.33 -18.09 -0.31
C PRO A 363 27.88 -17.68 -0.03
N ALA A 364 27.24 -16.94 -0.94
CA ALA A 364 25.85 -16.51 -0.81
C ALA A 364 24.89 -17.36 -1.65
N LEU A 365 25.42 -18.21 -2.54
CA LEU A 365 24.68 -18.97 -3.55
C LEU A 365 25.14 -20.45 -3.60
N ASP A 366 25.76 -20.94 -2.53
CA ASP A 366 26.30 -22.30 -2.43
C ASP A 366 25.19 -23.37 -2.34
N ASP A 367 23.99 -22.95 -1.95
CA ASP A 367 22.78 -23.79 -1.94
C ASP A 367 22.19 -24.07 -3.34
N ASP A 368 22.62 -23.37 -4.40
CA ASP A 368 22.14 -23.59 -5.77
C ASP A 368 23.14 -24.43 -6.59
N ASP A 369 22.83 -25.71 -6.78
CA ASP A 369 23.66 -26.67 -7.52
C ASP A 369 24.01 -26.20 -8.94
N ASN A 370 23.11 -25.47 -9.60
CA ASN A 370 23.37 -24.95 -10.94
C ASN A 370 24.41 -23.83 -10.89
N VAL A 371 24.29 -22.91 -9.92
CA VAL A 371 25.27 -21.84 -9.70
C VAL A 371 26.64 -22.43 -9.39
N VAL A 372 26.72 -23.39 -8.45
CA VAL A 372 27.97 -24.05 -8.07
C VAL A 372 28.61 -24.75 -9.27
N ARG A 373 27.81 -25.45 -10.09
CA ARG A 373 28.31 -26.13 -11.30
C ARG A 373 28.87 -25.14 -12.31
N LEU A 374 28.15 -24.05 -12.57
CA LEU A 374 28.50 -23.04 -13.57
C LEU A 374 29.75 -22.27 -13.17
N LEU A 375 29.81 -21.80 -11.92
CA LEU A 375 31.00 -21.15 -11.36
C LEU A 375 32.20 -22.09 -11.31
N GLY A 376 31.97 -23.38 -11.05
CA GLY A 376 33.00 -24.42 -11.13
C GLY A 376 33.55 -24.63 -12.54
N GLN A 377 32.73 -24.48 -13.59
CA GLN A 377 33.18 -24.51 -14.99
C GLN A 377 34.04 -23.29 -15.31
N VAL A 378 33.57 -22.08 -14.95
CA VAL A 378 34.31 -20.82 -15.15
C VAL A 378 35.69 -20.88 -14.50
N ALA A 379 35.77 -21.37 -13.26
CA ALA A 379 37.04 -21.53 -12.55
C ALA A 379 38.02 -22.49 -13.26
N ARG A 380 37.51 -23.58 -13.86
CA ARG A 380 38.34 -24.55 -14.60
C ARG A 380 38.85 -23.95 -15.91
N GLU A 381 37.99 -23.25 -16.64
CA GLU A 381 38.35 -22.59 -17.90
C GLU A 381 39.42 -21.52 -17.68
N ASP A 382 39.25 -20.69 -16.65
CA ASP A 382 40.24 -19.67 -16.30
C ASP A 382 41.59 -20.29 -15.89
N LEU A 383 41.57 -21.36 -15.10
CA LEU A 383 42.78 -22.11 -14.73
C LEU A 383 43.50 -22.69 -15.96
N GLU A 384 42.76 -23.17 -16.95
CA GLU A 384 43.32 -23.64 -18.22
C GLU A 384 43.93 -22.50 -19.04
N ASN A 385 43.25 -21.36 -19.12
CA ASN A 385 43.74 -20.16 -19.81
C ASN A 385 45.03 -19.64 -19.17
N LEU A 386 45.10 -19.56 -17.85
CA LEU A 386 46.31 -19.15 -17.11
C LEU A 386 47.47 -20.14 -17.34
N ARG A 387 47.20 -21.45 -17.39
CA ARG A 387 48.21 -22.46 -17.74
C ARG A 387 48.76 -22.26 -19.15
N ASN A 388 47.88 -21.95 -20.10
CA ASN A 388 48.27 -21.70 -21.50
C ASN A 388 49.07 -20.41 -21.65
N GLN A 389 48.64 -19.32 -21.01
CA GLN A 389 49.38 -18.06 -20.98
C GLN A 389 50.77 -18.21 -20.34
N ARG A 390 50.88 -18.94 -19.22
CA ARG A 390 52.16 -19.23 -18.58
C ARG A 390 53.11 -19.98 -19.52
N LYS A 391 52.61 -20.98 -20.26
CA LYS A 391 53.41 -21.70 -21.27
C LYS A 391 53.89 -20.75 -22.37
N ALA A 392 53.02 -19.86 -22.87
CA ALA A 392 53.38 -18.88 -23.90
C ALA A 392 54.45 -17.88 -23.41
N VAL A 393 54.30 -17.35 -22.19
CA VAL A 393 55.30 -16.45 -21.58
C VAL A 393 56.64 -17.16 -21.38
N GLN A 394 56.64 -18.42 -20.93
CA GLN A 394 57.87 -19.20 -20.79
C GLN A 394 58.55 -19.45 -22.14
N ALA A 395 57.78 -19.70 -23.20
CA ALA A 395 58.32 -19.84 -24.56
C ALA A 395 58.93 -18.51 -25.05
N ALA A 396 58.24 -17.38 -24.86
CA ALA A 396 58.74 -16.05 -25.21
C ALA A 396 60.03 -15.69 -24.45
N MET A 397 60.08 -15.94 -23.13
CA MET A 397 61.28 -15.72 -22.33
C MET A 397 62.47 -16.57 -22.78
N ARG A 398 62.23 -17.81 -23.23
CA ARG A 398 63.29 -18.67 -23.80
C ARG A 398 63.81 -18.12 -25.12
N GLN A 399 62.94 -17.53 -25.93
CA GLN A 399 63.31 -16.92 -27.21
C GLN A 399 64.14 -15.64 -27.01
N VAL A 400 63.72 -14.74 -26.11
CA VAL A 400 64.50 -13.54 -25.74
C VAL A 400 65.87 -13.90 -25.15
N LYS A 401 65.98 -14.99 -24.36
CA LYS A 401 67.27 -15.47 -23.86
C LYS A 401 68.17 -16.05 -24.96
N LYS A 402 67.60 -16.57 -26.05
CA LYS A 402 68.36 -17.03 -27.22
C LYS A 402 68.83 -15.87 -28.09
N GLU A 403 68.08 -14.77 -28.17
CA GLU A 403 68.44 -13.59 -28.97
C GLU A 403 69.45 -12.66 -28.27
N LYS A 404 69.64 -12.78 -26.95
CA LYS A 404 70.65 -12.05 -26.16
C LYS A 404 72.00 -12.78 -26.02
N LYS A 405 72.12 -14.00 -26.54
CA LYS A 405 73.37 -14.77 -26.63
C LYS A 405 73.85 -14.74 -28.06
#